data_AF-A0A4Q3WX47-F1
#
_entry.id   AF-A0A4Q3WX47-F1
#
_cell.length_a   1.000
_cell.length_b   1.000
_cell.length_c   1.000
_cell.angle_alpha   90.00
_cell.angle_beta   90.00
_cell.angle_gamma   90.00
#
_symmetry.space_group_name_H-M   'P 1'
#
loop_
_entity.id
_entity.type
_entity.pdbx_description
1 polymer ?
#
loop_
_entity_poly.entity_id
_entity_poly.type
_entity_poly.pdbx_seq_one_letter_code
_entity_poly.pdbx_strand_id
1 'polypeptide(L)'
;MPGRVWTKEKLIAEIKRLHNEGIDLSPTAIQESNSALFSSARSRSHFGSWRAAIEAAGLDYDDLKRVKQRWNRDEILARIREMHAHGHDLLDPKFKTKNRSLYLAACAHRYFGSWRRAVSAAGLDHESMRESRVWTRTRILRTIQEISQEGKPLGWAYIEEHEPGIYRAARRKENFGSWAGALQAAGVDHTPQRGRGAGVGSLSGVAPSMMMSAPGDHSETPCVEPPEEKAVVKA
;
A
#
# COMPACT_ATOMS: atom_id res chain seq x y z
N MET A 1 9.32 43.08 -47.94
CA MET A 1 10.25 42.80 -46.83
C MET A 1 11.08 41.57 -47.20
N PRO A 2 12.39 41.69 -47.48
CA PRO A 2 13.19 40.51 -47.77
C PRO A 2 13.26 39.62 -46.52
N GLY A 3 12.83 38.36 -46.65
CA GLY A 3 12.85 37.38 -45.57
C GLY A 3 14.26 37.15 -45.06
N ARG A 4 14.43 36.96 -43.74
CA ARG A 4 15.72 36.67 -43.11
C ARG A 4 16.33 35.41 -43.76
N VAL A 5 17.37 35.58 -44.58
CA VAL A 5 18.05 34.46 -45.25
C VAL A 5 18.92 33.73 -44.22
N TRP A 6 18.50 32.52 -43.87
CA TRP A 6 19.22 31.62 -42.97
C TRP A 6 20.31 30.85 -43.69
N THR A 7 21.54 30.95 -43.20
CA THR A 7 22.66 30.07 -43.58
C THR A 7 23.04 29.19 -42.39
N LYS A 8 23.80 28.11 -42.60
CA LYS A 8 24.21 27.21 -41.51
C LYS A 8 24.98 27.95 -40.42
N GLU A 9 25.82 28.91 -40.80
CA GLU A 9 26.64 29.73 -39.90
C GLU A 9 25.76 30.67 -39.08
N LYS A 10 24.78 31.33 -39.70
CA LYS A 10 23.82 32.19 -39.00
C LYS A 10 22.95 31.40 -38.01
N LEU A 11 22.56 30.19 -38.39
CA LEU A 11 21.80 29.29 -37.51
C LEU A 11 22.64 28.89 -36.29
N ILE A 12 23.91 28.50 -36.47
CA ILE A 12 24.83 28.19 -35.38
C ILE A 12 25.06 29.41 -34.48
N ALA A 13 25.31 30.57 -35.06
CA ALA A 13 25.54 31.81 -34.30
C ALA A 13 24.31 32.18 -33.46
N GLU A 14 23.12 32.06 -34.02
CA GLU A 14 21.86 32.33 -33.29
C GLU A 14 21.63 31.30 -32.17
N ILE A 15 21.86 30.01 -32.42
CA ILE A 15 21.77 28.96 -31.38
C ILE A 15 22.72 29.25 -30.22
N LYS A 16 23.98 29.60 -30.50
CA LYS A 16 24.97 29.96 -29.47
C LYS A 16 24.57 31.22 -28.70
N ARG A 17 24.03 32.23 -29.39
CA ARG A 17 23.53 33.46 -28.76
C ARG A 17 22.41 33.14 -27.77
N LEU A 18 21.40 32.38 -28.22
CA LEU A 18 20.28 31.96 -27.36
C LEU A 18 20.75 31.11 -26.17
N HIS A 19 21.71 30.21 -26.37
CA HIS A 19 22.32 29.44 -25.29
C HIS A 19 23.00 30.34 -24.24
N ASN A 20 23.80 31.31 -24.69
CA ASN A 20 24.51 32.24 -23.81
C ASN A 20 23.57 33.18 -23.06
N GLU A 21 22.41 33.49 -23.63
CA GLU A 21 21.34 34.25 -22.99
C GLU A 21 20.52 33.42 -21.99
N GLY A 22 20.82 32.12 -21.84
CA GLY A 22 20.10 31.21 -20.96
C GLY A 22 18.68 30.87 -21.43
N ILE A 23 18.39 31.08 -22.73
CA ILE A 23 17.10 30.77 -23.32
C ILE A 23 16.98 29.25 -23.48
N ASP A 24 15.83 28.70 -23.08
CA ASP A 24 15.55 27.28 -23.17
C ASP A 24 15.56 26.80 -24.64
N LEU A 25 16.58 26.03 -25.00
CA LEU A 25 16.79 25.49 -26.35
C LEU A 25 16.04 24.18 -26.63
N SER A 26 15.16 23.75 -25.72
CA SER A 26 14.36 22.54 -25.93
C SER A 26 13.46 22.70 -27.17
N PRO A 27 13.18 21.60 -27.91
CA PRO A 27 12.40 21.67 -29.14
C PRO A 27 11.05 22.37 -28.98
N THR A 28 10.36 22.12 -27.86
CA THR A 28 9.07 22.75 -27.55
C THR A 28 9.23 24.26 -27.34
N ALA A 29 10.21 24.69 -26.52
CA ALA A 29 10.41 26.10 -26.21
C ALA A 29 10.86 26.92 -27.42
N ILE A 30 11.73 26.35 -28.27
CA ILE A 30 12.20 27.02 -29.49
C ILE A 30 11.17 27.00 -30.61
N GLN A 31 10.34 25.97 -30.69
CA GLN A 31 9.21 25.97 -31.62
C GLN A 31 8.20 27.08 -31.29
N GLU A 32 7.98 27.38 -30.01
CA GLU A 32 7.06 28.44 -29.56
C GLU A 32 7.67 29.84 -29.68
N SER A 33 8.91 30.02 -29.23
CA SER A 33 9.56 31.34 -29.20
C SER A 33 10.21 31.77 -30.52
N ASN A 34 10.78 30.81 -31.27
CA ASN A 34 11.63 31.07 -32.43
C ASN A 34 11.36 30.05 -33.57
N SER A 35 10.09 29.95 -33.99
CA SER A 35 9.62 28.98 -34.97
C SER A 35 10.36 29.02 -36.33
N ALA A 36 10.78 30.22 -36.78
CA ALA A 36 11.54 30.40 -38.02
C ALA A 36 12.97 29.85 -37.92
N LEU A 37 13.62 30.00 -36.76
CA LEU A 37 14.94 29.40 -36.47
C LEU A 37 14.81 27.87 -36.44
N PHE A 38 13.80 27.37 -35.72
CA PHE A 38 13.53 25.94 -35.58
C PHE A 38 13.26 25.24 -36.92
N SER A 39 12.39 25.82 -37.74
CA SER A 39 12.04 25.26 -39.06
C SER A 39 13.21 25.28 -40.03
N SER A 40 13.97 26.38 -40.07
CA SER A 40 15.13 26.52 -40.95
C SER A 40 16.26 25.57 -40.57
N ALA A 41 16.57 25.43 -39.28
CA ALA A 41 17.59 24.49 -38.81
C ALA A 41 17.25 23.01 -39.13
N ARG A 42 15.96 22.64 -39.06
CA ARG A 42 15.47 21.30 -39.43
C ARG A 42 15.36 21.07 -40.93
N SER A 43 15.49 22.10 -41.76
CA SER A 43 15.43 21.93 -43.20
C SER A 43 16.55 21.02 -43.69
N ARG A 44 16.25 20.18 -44.70
CA ARG A 44 17.25 19.30 -45.34
C ARG A 44 18.39 20.08 -45.98
N SER A 45 18.14 21.32 -46.41
CA SER A 45 19.16 22.21 -46.99
C SER A 45 20.17 22.72 -45.96
N HIS A 46 19.86 22.60 -44.66
CA HIS A 46 20.72 23.04 -43.57
C HIS A 46 21.28 21.84 -42.79
N PHE A 47 20.66 21.46 -41.67
CA PHE A 47 21.15 20.38 -40.81
C PHE A 47 20.24 19.14 -40.80
N GLY A 48 19.05 19.22 -41.41
CA GLY A 48 18.09 18.11 -41.50
C GLY A 48 17.38 17.76 -40.18
N SER A 49 17.93 18.15 -39.03
CA SER A 49 17.30 17.99 -37.72
C SER A 49 17.78 19.06 -36.74
N TRP A 50 16.96 19.33 -35.70
CA TRP A 50 17.33 20.28 -34.65
C TRP A 50 18.51 19.75 -33.82
N ARG A 51 18.53 18.44 -33.55
CA ARG A 51 19.65 17.75 -32.91
C ARG A 51 20.97 18.06 -33.63
N ALA A 52 21.02 17.83 -34.94
CA ALA A 52 22.23 18.06 -35.73
C ALA A 52 22.65 19.54 -35.74
N ALA A 53 21.70 20.48 -35.70
CA ALA A 53 22.01 21.91 -35.62
C ALA A 53 22.61 22.30 -34.26
N ILE A 54 22.11 21.73 -33.16
CA ILE A 54 22.64 21.92 -31.80
C ILE A 54 24.04 21.30 -31.67
N GLU A 55 24.22 20.07 -32.15
CA GLU A 55 25.51 19.37 -32.14
C GLU A 55 26.54 20.13 -33.00
N ALA A 56 26.13 20.68 -34.16
CA ALA A 56 26.99 21.53 -34.98
C ALA A 56 27.33 22.89 -34.31
N ALA A 57 26.52 23.35 -33.36
CA ALA A 57 26.83 24.49 -32.53
C ALA A 57 27.79 24.15 -31.37
N GLY A 58 28.21 22.88 -31.23
CA GLY A 58 29.11 22.42 -30.17
C GLY A 58 28.43 22.29 -28.81
N LEU A 59 27.10 22.16 -28.80
CA LEU A 59 26.31 21.94 -27.60
C LEU A 59 25.86 20.47 -27.56
N ASP A 60 25.78 19.91 -26.35
CA ASP A 60 25.18 18.58 -26.18
C ASP A 60 23.66 18.70 -26.24
N TYR A 61 23.05 18.08 -27.25
CA TYR A 61 21.60 18.11 -27.42
C TYR A 61 20.84 17.34 -26.34
N ASP A 62 21.46 16.33 -25.73
CA ASP A 62 20.79 15.55 -24.69
C ASP A 62 20.68 16.32 -23.36
N ASP A 63 21.56 17.30 -23.12
CA ASP A 63 21.43 18.27 -22.00
C ASP A 63 20.28 19.27 -22.21
N LEU A 64 19.93 19.57 -23.47
CA LEU A 64 18.90 20.55 -23.83
C LEU A 64 17.50 19.95 -23.93
N LYS A 65 17.38 18.62 -23.89
CA LYS A 65 16.08 17.95 -23.90
C LYS A 65 15.42 18.08 -22.53
N ARG A 66 14.20 18.66 -22.51
CA ARG A 66 13.23 18.48 -21.41
C ARG A 66 12.72 17.03 -21.27
N VAL A 67 13.43 16.00 -21.75
CA VAL A 67 13.04 14.61 -21.52
C VAL A 67 13.48 14.26 -20.09
N LYS A 68 12.62 14.63 -19.13
CA LYS A 68 12.71 14.23 -17.72
C LYS A 68 12.73 12.70 -17.63
N GLN A 69 13.92 12.12 -17.55
CA GLN A 69 14.20 10.70 -17.29
C GLN A 69 13.56 9.71 -18.27
N ARG A 70 14.37 9.07 -19.13
CA ARG A 70 13.92 7.92 -19.92
C ARG A 70 13.93 6.68 -19.04
N TRP A 71 12.81 6.42 -18.36
CA TRP A 71 12.69 5.24 -17.49
C TRP A 71 12.97 3.93 -18.22
N ASN A 72 13.80 3.09 -17.62
CA ASN A 72 13.85 1.65 -17.87
C ASN A 72 13.30 0.87 -16.66
N ARG A 73 13.12 -0.46 -16.80
CA ARG A 73 12.55 -1.29 -15.72
C ARG A 73 13.44 -1.25 -14.47
N ASP A 74 14.74 -1.36 -14.63
CA ASP A 74 15.69 -1.44 -13.52
C ASP A 74 15.80 -0.13 -12.75
N GLU A 75 15.77 1.01 -13.45
CA GLU A 75 15.71 2.34 -12.85
C GLU A 75 14.44 2.55 -12.02
N ILE A 76 13.29 2.09 -12.52
CA ILE A 76 12.03 2.15 -11.78
C ILE A 76 12.16 1.34 -10.48
N LEU A 77 12.69 0.11 -10.55
CA LEU A 77 12.87 -0.75 -9.38
C LEU A 77 13.87 -0.16 -8.38
N ALA A 78 15.02 0.32 -8.87
CA ALA A 78 16.04 0.96 -8.06
C ALA A 78 15.45 2.17 -7.31
N ARG A 79 14.70 3.03 -8.01
CA ARG A 79 14.09 4.20 -7.40
C ARG A 79 13.00 3.85 -6.39
N ILE A 80 12.21 2.80 -6.64
CA ILE A 80 11.22 2.30 -5.65
C ILE A 80 11.92 1.81 -4.38
N ARG A 81 12.99 1.01 -4.51
CA ARG A 81 13.77 0.51 -3.37
C ARG A 81 14.41 1.65 -2.59
N GLU A 82 14.99 2.61 -3.30
CA GLU A 82 15.60 3.79 -2.70
C GLU A 82 14.58 4.60 -1.90
N MET A 83 13.39 4.87 -2.47
CA MET A 83 12.33 5.58 -1.75
C MET A 83 11.92 4.83 -0.48
N HIS A 84 11.76 3.52 -0.55
CA HIS A 84 11.46 2.68 0.62
C HIS A 84 12.57 2.74 1.67
N ALA A 85 13.84 2.67 1.25
CA ALA A 85 15.00 2.73 2.14
C ALA A 85 15.12 4.08 2.86
N HIS A 86 14.71 5.17 2.22
CA HIS A 86 14.63 6.51 2.82
C HIS A 86 13.41 6.68 3.75
N GLY A 87 12.66 5.62 4.03
CA GLY A 87 11.48 5.65 4.89
C GLY A 87 10.27 6.34 4.25
N HIS A 88 10.28 6.56 2.93
CA HIS A 88 9.09 7.08 2.27
C HIS A 88 7.97 6.07 2.31
N ASP A 89 6.82 6.59 2.69
CA ASP A 89 5.58 5.88 2.58
C ASP A 89 5.18 5.71 1.09
N LEU A 90 5.34 4.50 0.55
CA LEU A 90 4.97 4.15 -0.83
C LEU A 90 3.46 3.98 -1.09
N LEU A 91 2.63 3.88 -0.05
CA LEU A 91 1.15 3.78 -0.20
C LEU A 91 0.43 5.06 0.23
N ASP A 92 1.15 6.11 0.65
CA ASP A 92 0.59 7.43 0.93
C ASP A 92 -0.17 7.93 -0.31
N PRO A 93 -1.45 8.32 -0.18
CA PRO A 93 -2.19 8.95 -1.28
C PRO A 93 -1.49 10.15 -1.93
N LYS A 94 -0.62 10.86 -1.19
CA LYS A 94 0.21 11.97 -1.70
C LYS A 94 1.47 11.51 -2.41
N PHE A 95 1.90 10.26 -2.26
CA PHE A 95 3.08 9.74 -2.94
C PHE A 95 2.92 9.83 -4.46
N LYS A 96 1.74 9.46 -4.98
CA LYS A 96 1.43 9.50 -6.43
C LYS A 96 1.52 10.90 -7.03
N THR A 97 1.19 11.94 -6.25
CA THR A 97 1.21 13.33 -6.73
C THR A 97 2.61 13.92 -6.64
N LYS A 98 3.34 13.65 -5.55
CA LYS A 98 4.74 14.08 -5.37
C LYS A 98 5.70 13.38 -6.34
N ASN A 99 5.51 12.08 -6.57
CA ASN A 99 6.38 11.24 -7.42
C ASN A 99 5.69 10.83 -8.73
N ARG A 100 4.98 11.77 -9.36
CA ARG A 100 4.12 11.50 -10.53
C ARG A 100 4.86 10.82 -11.69
N SER A 101 6.08 11.25 -12.00
CA SER A 101 6.85 10.68 -13.12
C SER A 101 7.16 9.20 -12.90
N LEU A 102 7.70 8.84 -11.73
CA LEU A 102 7.98 7.47 -11.33
C LEU A 102 6.70 6.63 -11.30
N TYR A 103 5.63 7.16 -10.69
CA TYR A 103 4.36 6.43 -10.55
C TYR A 103 3.74 6.10 -11.91
N LEU A 104 3.69 7.07 -12.83
CA LEU A 104 3.15 6.86 -14.18
C LEU A 104 4.03 5.90 -14.99
N ALA A 105 5.35 5.99 -14.85
CA ALA A 105 6.26 5.06 -15.49
C ALA A 105 6.04 3.63 -14.99
N ALA A 106 6.01 3.41 -13.67
CA ALA A 106 5.74 2.11 -13.07
C ALA A 106 4.37 1.53 -13.52
N CYS A 107 3.33 2.36 -13.58
CA CYS A 107 1.99 1.94 -14.00
C CYS A 107 1.86 1.69 -15.52
N ALA A 108 2.79 2.13 -16.35
CA ALA A 108 2.66 1.91 -17.79
C ALA A 108 2.83 0.43 -18.14
N HIS A 109 1.97 -0.08 -19.03
CA HIS A 109 1.92 -1.49 -19.44
C HIS A 109 3.25 -2.03 -19.96
N ARG A 110 4.06 -1.20 -20.64
CA ARG A 110 5.38 -1.59 -21.15
C ARG A 110 6.39 -1.96 -20.04
N TYR A 111 6.18 -1.46 -18.82
CA TYR A 111 7.02 -1.80 -17.67
C TYR A 111 6.31 -2.82 -16.78
N PHE A 112 5.46 -2.38 -15.84
CA PHE A 112 4.83 -3.29 -14.85
C PHE A 112 3.31 -3.28 -14.91
N GLY A 113 2.69 -2.27 -15.54
CA GLY A 113 1.24 -2.14 -15.70
C GLY A 113 0.47 -1.72 -14.46
N SER A 114 1.06 -1.79 -13.27
CA SER A 114 0.48 -1.22 -12.04
C SER A 114 1.54 -0.95 -10.99
N TRP A 115 1.26 0.01 -10.09
CA TRP A 115 2.13 0.33 -8.96
C TRP A 115 2.38 -0.88 -8.06
N ARG A 116 1.32 -1.62 -7.71
CA ARG A 116 1.40 -2.86 -6.92
C ARG A 116 2.41 -3.84 -7.52
N ARG A 117 2.33 -4.10 -8.83
CA ARG A 117 3.25 -5.01 -9.52
C ARG A 117 4.68 -4.50 -9.52
N ALA A 118 4.88 -3.20 -9.69
CA ALA A 118 6.21 -2.59 -9.64
C ALA A 118 6.84 -2.69 -8.24
N VAL A 119 6.07 -2.44 -7.19
CA VAL A 119 6.50 -2.59 -5.79
C VAL A 119 6.84 -4.05 -5.47
N SER A 120 5.99 -4.99 -5.86
CA SER A 120 6.28 -6.43 -5.72
C SER A 120 7.53 -6.85 -6.50
N ALA A 121 7.70 -6.37 -7.73
CA ALA A 121 8.90 -6.63 -8.53
C ALA A 121 10.17 -5.99 -7.95
N ALA A 122 10.01 -4.94 -7.13
CA ALA A 122 11.11 -4.35 -6.38
C ALA A 122 11.56 -5.21 -5.18
N GLY A 123 10.86 -6.33 -4.91
CA GLY A 123 11.13 -7.21 -3.78
C GLY A 123 10.48 -6.73 -2.48
N LEU A 124 9.53 -5.80 -2.57
CA LEU A 124 8.79 -5.27 -1.42
C LEU A 124 7.42 -5.94 -1.34
N ASP A 125 7.02 -6.35 -0.13
CA ASP A 125 5.70 -6.93 0.08
C ASP A 125 4.64 -5.84 0.24
N HIS A 126 4.03 -5.49 -0.90
CA HIS A 126 2.93 -4.53 -0.97
C HIS A 126 1.74 -4.92 -0.09
N GLU A 127 1.41 -6.21 0.07
CA GLU A 127 0.25 -6.61 0.87
C GLU A 127 0.53 -6.41 2.36
N SER A 128 1.69 -6.83 2.85
CA SER A 128 2.10 -6.56 4.25
C SER A 128 2.10 -5.05 4.57
N MET A 129 2.59 -4.22 3.64
CA MET A 129 2.55 -2.75 3.79
C MET A 129 1.13 -2.18 3.85
N ARG A 130 0.18 -2.81 3.14
CA ARG A 130 -1.22 -2.40 3.14
C ARG A 130 -1.94 -2.87 4.40
N GLU A 131 -1.70 -4.11 4.81
CA GLU A 131 -2.26 -4.69 6.03
C GLU A 131 -1.89 -3.87 7.25
N SER A 132 -0.65 -3.39 7.38
CA SER A 132 -0.24 -2.56 8.52
C SER A 132 -1.00 -1.23 8.65
N ARG A 133 -1.75 -0.80 7.63
CA ARG A 133 -2.45 0.51 7.62
C ARG A 133 -3.95 0.45 7.52
N VAL A 134 -4.46 -0.60 6.89
CA VAL A 134 -5.89 -0.79 6.70
C VAL A 134 -6.32 -1.97 7.55
N TRP A 135 -7.40 -1.78 8.28
CA TRP A 135 -8.11 -2.86 8.95
C TRP A 135 -8.81 -3.75 7.91
N THR A 136 -8.03 -4.67 7.34
CA THR A 136 -8.53 -5.75 6.49
C THR A 136 -9.21 -6.81 7.34
N ARG A 137 -10.12 -7.58 6.73
CA ARG A 137 -10.77 -8.71 7.38
C ARG A 137 -9.76 -9.63 8.10
N THR A 138 -8.68 -9.99 7.41
CA THR A 138 -7.60 -10.85 7.94
C THR A 138 -6.88 -10.20 9.11
N ARG A 139 -6.51 -8.92 9.01
CA ARG A 139 -5.83 -8.22 10.10
C ARG A 139 -6.72 -8.11 11.34
N ILE A 140 -8.00 -7.77 11.17
CA ILE A 140 -8.96 -7.69 12.28
C ILE A 140 -9.00 -9.02 13.05
N LEU A 141 -9.09 -10.16 12.35
CA LEU A 141 -9.11 -11.49 13.00
C LEU A 141 -7.83 -11.78 13.75
N ARG A 142 -6.68 -11.62 13.08
CA ARG A 142 -5.36 -11.85 13.69
C ARG A 142 -5.18 -11.00 14.95
N THR A 143 -5.50 -9.71 14.90
CA THR A 143 -5.37 -8.81 16.05
C THR A 143 -6.31 -9.21 17.19
N ILE A 144 -7.55 -9.61 16.90
CA ILE A 144 -8.46 -10.12 17.94
C ILE A 144 -7.89 -11.40 18.59
N GLN A 145 -7.35 -12.31 17.79
CA GLN A 145 -6.76 -13.56 18.28
C GLN A 145 -5.52 -13.30 19.14
N GLU A 146 -4.63 -12.40 18.72
CA GLU A 146 -3.44 -11.99 19.48
C GLU A 146 -3.85 -11.39 20.85
N ILE A 147 -4.78 -10.44 20.86
CA ILE A 147 -5.28 -9.83 22.11
C ILE A 147 -5.92 -10.88 23.02
N SER A 148 -6.66 -11.83 22.45
CA SER A 148 -7.29 -12.93 23.20
C SER A 148 -6.25 -13.90 23.77
N GLN A 149 -5.22 -14.24 23.01
CA GLN A 149 -4.13 -15.13 23.46
C GLN A 149 -3.30 -14.49 24.57
N GLU A 150 -3.14 -13.17 24.54
CA GLU A 150 -2.48 -12.38 25.58
C GLU A 150 -3.37 -12.16 26.82
N GLY A 151 -4.62 -12.64 26.81
CA GLY A 151 -5.57 -12.52 27.92
C GLY A 151 -6.04 -11.08 28.17
N LYS A 152 -5.85 -10.18 27.19
CA LYS A 152 -6.19 -8.76 27.31
C LYS A 152 -7.71 -8.53 27.10
N PRO A 153 -8.29 -7.48 27.70
CA PRO A 153 -9.71 -7.21 27.53
C PRO A 153 -10.06 -6.85 26.08
N LEU A 154 -11.01 -7.58 25.47
CA LEU A 154 -11.56 -7.25 24.14
C LEU A 154 -12.70 -6.21 24.18
N GLY A 155 -12.78 -5.46 25.29
CA GLY A 155 -13.74 -4.40 25.52
C GLY A 155 -13.38 -3.11 24.76
N TRP A 156 -14.38 -2.29 24.47
CA TRP A 156 -14.23 -1.04 23.72
C TRP A 156 -13.10 -0.14 24.25
N ALA A 157 -13.03 0.05 25.57
CA ALA A 157 -12.05 0.95 26.18
C ALA A 157 -10.60 0.54 25.88
N TYR A 158 -10.27 -0.75 26.05
CA TYR A 158 -8.94 -1.28 25.76
C TYR A 158 -8.59 -1.17 24.27
N ILE A 159 -9.55 -1.56 23.42
CA ILE A 159 -9.38 -1.61 21.97
C ILE A 159 -9.20 -0.22 21.36
N GLU A 160 -9.97 0.78 21.77
CA GLU A 160 -9.84 2.14 21.22
C GLU A 160 -8.50 2.79 21.63
N GLU A 161 -7.99 2.45 22.81
CA GLU A 161 -6.70 2.95 23.31
C GLU A 161 -5.50 2.29 22.61
N HIS A 162 -5.54 0.96 22.42
CA HIS A 162 -4.37 0.20 21.95
C HIS A 162 -4.41 -0.11 20.45
N GLU A 163 -5.59 -0.26 19.85
CA GLU A 163 -5.77 -0.63 18.45
C GLU A 163 -6.82 0.27 17.77
N PRO A 164 -6.54 1.57 17.61
CA PRO A 164 -7.53 2.54 17.17
C PRO A 164 -8.12 2.20 15.80
N GLY A 165 -9.45 2.27 15.72
CA GLY A 165 -10.19 2.09 14.47
C GLY A 165 -10.54 0.64 14.10
N ILE A 166 -10.00 -0.38 14.77
CA ILE A 166 -10.35 -1.79 14.50
C ILE A 166 -11.85 -2.02 14.72
N TYR A 167 -12.41 -1.42 15.77
CA TYR A 167 -13.82 -1.54 16.12
C TYR A 167 -14.75 -0.97 15.05
N ARG A 168 -14.43 0.23 14.54
CA ARG A 168 -15.19 0.86 13.43
C ARG A 168 -15.05 0.04 12.15
N ALA A 169 -13.86 -0.51 11.88
CA ALA A 169 -13.63 -1.32 10.70
C ALA A 169 -14.37 -2.66 10.75
N ALA A 170 -14.40 -3.33 11.90
CA ALA A 170 -15.10 -4.60 12.08
C ALA A 170 -16.61 -4.47 11.83
N ARG A 171 -17.21 -3.34 12.24
CA ARG A 171 -18.64 -3.03 12.05
C ARG A 171 -19.05 -2.72 10.62
N ARG A 172 -18.11 -2.55 9.69
CA ARG A 172 -18.44 -2.34 8.28
C ARG A 172 -19.00 -3.62 7.67
N LYS A 173 -19.97 -3.49 6.76
CA LYS A 173 -20.69 -4.63 6.15
C LYS A 173 -19.77 -5.51 5.31
N GLU A 174 -18.78 -4.92 4.65
CA GLU A 174 -17.76 -5.61 3.86
C GLU A 174 -16.79 -6.45 4.72
N ASN A 175 -16.72 -6.17 6.03
CA ASN A 175 -15.97 -6.96 7.00
C ASN A 175 -16.92 -7.92 7.72
N PHE A 176 -17.33 -7.62 8.96
CA PHE A 176 -18.12 -8.54 9.78
C PHE A 176 -19.52 -7.99 10.12
N GLY A 177 -19.80 -6.73 9.79
CA GLY A 177 -21.07 -6.05 10.10
C GLY A 177 -21.28 -5.72 11.59
N SER A 178 -20.56 -6.38 12.50
CA SER A 178 -20.59 -6.12 13.94
C SER A 178 -19.28 -6.53 14.62
N TRP A 179 -18.99 -5.96 15.79
CA TRP A 179 -17.85 -6.39 16.62
C TRP A 179 -18.05 -7.82 17.12
N ALA A 180 -19.27 -8.16 17.56
CA ALA A 180 -19.64 -9.51 17.97
C ALA A 180 -19.38 -10.56 16.87
N GLY A 181 -19.74 -10.24 15.62
CA GLY A 181 -19.47 -11.12 14.49
C GLY A 181 -17.98 -11.27 14.17
N ALA A 182 -17.17 -10.25 14.43
CA ALA A 182 -15.71 -10.34 14.30
C ALA A 182 -15.09 -11.24 15.38
N LEU A 183 -15.55 -11.12 16.63
CA LEU A 183 -15.12 -11.98 17.74
C LEU A 183 -15.49 -13.44 17.51
N GLN A 184 -16.72 -13.69 17.06
CA GLN A 184 -17.18 -15.03 16.69
C GLN A 184 -16.35 -15.62 15.54
N ALA A 185 -16.07 -14.83 14.49
CA ALA A 185 -15.23 -15.28 13.39
C ALA A 185 -13.77 -15.51 13.79
N ALA A 186 -13.29 -14.84 14.85
CA ALA A 186 -11.97 -15.04 15.42
C ALA A 186 -11.90 -16.27 16.36
N GLY A 187 -13.05 -16.89 16.68
CA GLY A 187 -13.14 -18.02 17.60
C GLY A 187 -13.09 -17.61 19.07
N VAL A 188 -13.42 -16.35 19.39
CA VAL A 188 -13.41 -15.84 20.76
C VAL A 188 -14.84 -15.73 21.30
N ASP A 189 -15.16 -16.54 22.30
CA ASP A 189 -16.43 -16.50 23.00
C ASP A 189 -16.51 -15.27 23.90
N HIS A 190 -17.04 -14.18 23.35
CA HIS A 190 -17.36 -12.99 24.12
C HIS A 190 -18.76 -13.11 24.72
N THR A 191 -18.86 -13.48 25.98
CA THR A 191 -20.11 -13.24 26.72
C THR A 191 -20.18 -11.75 27.06
N PRO A 192 -21.19 -10.98 26.60
CA PRO A 192 -21.34 -9.60 27.00
C PRO A 192 -21.67 -9.58 28.49
N GLN A 193 -20.73 -9.16 29.35
CA GLN A 193 -21.07 -8.73 30.70
C GLN A 193 -21.90 -7.45 30.59
N ARG A 194 -23.22 -7.60 30.42
CA ARG A 194 -24.17 -6.53 30.71
C ARG A 194 -24.10 -6.28 32.21
N GLY A 195 -23.63 -5.08 32.57
CA GLY A 195 -23.61 -4.62 33.95
C GLY A 195 -24.98 -4.79 34.60
N ARG A 196 -24.99 -5.36 35.82
CA ARG A 196 -26.13 -5.36 36.73
C ARG A 196 -26.46 -3.90 37.06
N GLY A 197 -27.51 -3.39 36.43
CA GLY A 197 -28.26 -2.27 36.97
C GLY A 197 -29.05 -2.76 38.18
N ALA A 198 -28.82 -2.12 39.32
CA ALA A 198 -29.52 -2.35 40.57
C ALA A 198 -31.05 -2.26 40.39
N GLY A 199 -31.73 -3.40 40.52
CA GLY A 199 -33.14 -3.44 40.87
C GLY A 199 -33.25 -3.43 42.39
N VAL A 200 -33.54 -2.27 42.96
CA VAL A 200 -34.05 -2.17 44.33
C VAL A 200 -35.43 -2.84 44.36
N GLY A 201 -35.46 -4.05 44.90
CA GLY A 201 -36.66 -4.86 45.10
C GLY A 201 -36.60 -5.46 46.49
N SER A 202 -37.10 -4.70 47.44
CA SER A 202 -37.34 -5.07 48.83
C SER A 202 -38.03 -6.43 48.96
N LEU A 203 -37.42 -7.39 49.67
CA LEU A 203 -38.12 -8.36 50.54
C LEU A 203 -37.15 -8.86 51.62
N SER A 204 -37.29 -8.28 52.81
CA SER A 204 -37.43 -8.96 54.09
C SER A 204 -36.86 -10.39 54.21
N GLY A 205 -35.81 -10.53 55.04
CA GLY A 205 -35.95 -11.28 56.28
C GLY A 205 -35.55 -12.76 56.28
N VAL A 206 -34.58 -13.03 57.16
CA VAL A 206 -34.37 -14.26 57.94
C VAL A 206 -33.59 -15.40 57.26
N ALA A 207 -32.31 -15.50 57.60
CA ALA A 207 -31.66 -16.78 57.93
C ALA A 207 -31.78 -16.96 59.47
N PRO A 208 -31.78 -18.18 60.07
CA PRO A 208 -30.72 -19.15 59.85
C PRO A 208 -31.05 -20.67 60.03
N SER A 209 -30.07 -21.49 59.66
CA SER A 209 -29.66 -22.76 60.30
C SER A 209 -30.54 -24.02 60.16
N MET A 210 -29.99 -25.08 59.56
CA MET A 210 -29.91 -26.40 60.21
C MET A 210 -29.03 -27.39 59.42
N MET A 211 -28.04 -27.95 60.13
CA MET A 211 -27.39 -29.24 59.82
C MET A 211 -28.42 -30.38 59.91
N MET A 212 -28.27 -31.41 59.06
CA MET A 212 -28.21 -32.84 59.45
C MET A 212 -28.38 -33.79 58.23
N SER A 213 -27.37 -34.65 58.05
CA SER A 213 -27.46 -36.10 57.82
C SER A 213 -27.97 -36.72 56.50
N ALA A 214 -27.05 -37.41 55.80
CA ALA A 214 -27.23 -38.71 55.11
C ALA A 214 -27.44 -39.85 56.17
N PRO A 215 -27.80 -41.12 55.86
CA PRO A 215 -27.37 -41.95 54.70
C PRO A 215 -28.34 -43.04 54.17
N GLY A 216 -27.85 -43.90 53.27
CA GLY A 216 -28.39 -45.24 52.88
C GLY A 216 -28.56 -45.37 51.35
N ASP A 217 -27.60 -45.87 50.58
CA ASP A 217 -27.12 -47.27 50.40
C ASP A 217 -28.16 -48.23 49.80
N HIS A 218 -27.86 -48.77 48.62
CA HIS A 218 -28.15 -50.14 48.14
C HIS A 218 -27.53 -50.34 46.74
N SER A 219 -26.32 -50.94 46.75
CA SER A 219 -25.95 -52.18 46.04
C SER A 219 -26.45 -52.43 44.60
N GLU A 220 -25.52 -52.56 43.63
CA GLU A 220 -25.14 -53.84 42.97
C GLU A 220 -24.31 -53.58 41.68
N THR A 221 -23.10 -54.13 41.66
CA THR A 221 -22.25 -54.47 40.48
C THR A 221 -22.47 -55.98 40.18
N PRO A 222 -21.89 -56.67 39.14
CA PRO A 222 -20.75 -56.33 38.25
C PRO A 222 -20.83 -56.89 36.78
N CYS A 223 -19.70 -56.79 36.07
CA CYS A 223 -19.22 -57.61 34.92
C CYS A 223 -19.86 -57.30 33.55
N VAL A 224 -19.14 -57.24 32.41
CA VAL A 224 -18.10 -58.15 31.90
C VAL A 224 -17.16 -57.39 30.94
N GLU A 225 -15.87 -57.78 30.98
CA GLU A 225 -14.72 -57.32 30.18
C GLU A 225 -14.62 -57.99 28.76
N PRO A 226 -13.63 -57.63 27.90
CA PRO A 226 -13.63 -57.80 26.44
C PRO A 226 -13.11 -59.17 25.96
N PRO A 227 -12.84 -59.41 24.65
CA PRO A 227 -11.45 -59.26 24.19
C PRO A 227 -11.20 -58.98 22.68
N GLU A 228 -9.95 -58.58 22.40
CA GLU A 228 -9.01 -59.01 21.34
C GLU A 228 -9.34 -58.82 19.84
N GLU A 229 -8.57 -58.01 19.11
CA GLU A 229 -7.25 -58.30 18.50
C GLU A 229 -7.40 -58.83 17.06
N LYS A 230 -6.80 -58.13 16.09
CA LYS A 230 -5.93 -58.74 15.07
C LYS A 230 -5.13 -57.68 14.32
N ALA A 231 -3.82 -57.81 14.47
CA ALA A 231 -2.77 -57.28 13.62
C ALA A 231 -2.80 -57.92 12.20
N VAL A 232 -1.83 -57.50 11.37
CA VAL A 232 -1.29 -58.13 10.13
C VAL A 232 -1.83 -57.53 8.82
N VAL A 233 -1.06 -57.14 7.79
CA VAL A 233 0.39 -57.00 7.49
C VAL A 233 0.50 -56.17 6.18
N LYS A 234 1.65 -55.53 6.00
CA LYS A 234 2.19 -54.85 4.79
C LYS A 234 2.00 -55.61 3.45
N ALA A 235 1.86 -54.84 2.37
CA ALA A 235 2.71 -54.91 1.18
C ALA A 235 2.85 -53.50 0.59
#